data_AF-A6ICV2-F1
#
_entry.id   AF-A6ICV2-F1
#
_cell.length_a   1.000
_cell.length_b   1.000
_cell.length_c   1.000
_cell.angle_alpha   90.00
_cell.angle_beta   90.00
_cell.angle_gamma   90.00
#
_symmetry.space_group_name_H-M   'P 1'
#
loop_
_entity.id
_entity.type
_entity.pdbx_description
1 polymer ?
#
loop_
_entity_poly.entity_id
_entity_poly.type
_entity_poly.pdbx_seq_one_letter_code
_entity_poly.pdbx_strand_id
1 'polypeptide(L)'
;MAALLMPRRNKGMRTRLGCLSHKSDSCSDFTAILPDKPNRALKRLSTEEATRWADSFDVLLSHKYGVAAFHAFLKTEFSEENLEFWLACEEFKKIRSATKLASRAHHIFDEYIRSEAPKEVNIDHETRELTKTNLQAATPSCFDVAQGKTRTLMEKDSYPRFLKSPAYRDLAAQASATSASGSSPAEPSHT
;
A
#
# COMPACT_ATOMS: atom_id res chain seq x y z
N MET A 1 40.89 57.39 33.19
CA MET A 1 40.60 56.77 34.50
C MET A 1 39.13 56.38 34.48
N ALA A 2 38.80 55.11 34.22
CA ALA A 2 38.61 54.07 35.24
C ALA A 2 37.49 54.45 36.23
N ALA A 3 36.52 53.63 36.62
CA ALA A 3 36.05 52.32 36.22
C ALA A 3 34.73 52.10 37.00
N LEU A 4 33.93 51.12 36.57
CA LEU A 4 33.10 50.25 37.41
C LEU A 4 31.92 50.85 38.18
N LEU A 5 30.72 50.70 37.59
CA LEU A 5 29.53 50.40 38.39
C LEU A 5 28.92 49.06 37.92
N MET A 6 29.24 48.00 38.64
CA MET A 6 28.39 46.82 38.87
C MET A 6 28.76 46.34 40.28
N PRO A 7 27.78 45.98 41.14
CA PRO A 7 27.48 44.55 41.19
C PRO A 7 26.01 44.19 41.45
N ARG A 8 25.58 43.20 40.65
CA ARG A 8 24.96 41.93 41.07
C ARG A 8 23.45 41.86 41.38
N ARG A 9 22.81 41.15 40.45
CA ARG A 9 22.23 39.79 40.64
C ARG A 9 20.80 39.75 41.15
N ASN A 10 19.87 39.75 40.20
CA ASN A 10 18.60 39.05 40.37
C ASN A 10 18.67 37.70 39.64
N LYS A 11 18.60 36.61 40.41
CA LYS A 11 18.42 35.24 39.90
C LYS A 11 16.92 35.03 39.76
N GLY A 12 16.45 34.75 38.54
CA GLY A 12 15.05 34.44 38.31
C GLY A 12 14.72 34.13 36.86
N MET A 13 15.45 33.22 36.22
CA MET A 13 15.04 32.65 34.93
C MET A 13 14.46 31.26 35.16
N ARG A 14 13.13 31.15 35.24
CA ARG A 14 12.42 29.90 34.93
C ARG A 14 11.06 30.24 34.31
N THR A 15 11.03 30.38 33.00
CA THR A 15 9.80 30.19 32.23
C THR A 15 10.11 29.49 30.91
N ARG A 16 9.86 28.18 30.97
CA ARG A 16 9.32 27.31 29.92
C ARG A 16 9.90 27.47 28.52
N LEU A 17 10.81 26.54 28.23
CA LEU A 17 11.12 26.00 26.91
C LEU A 17 9.80 25.73 26.15
N GLY A 18 9.48 26.57 25.15
CA GLY A 18 8.51 26.24 24.13
C GLY A 18 9.26 25.78 22.89
N CYS A 19 9.54 24.47 22.78
CA CYS A 19 9.99 23.94 21.51
C CYS A 19 8.81 24.03 20.53
N LEU A 20 9.00 24.73 19.43
CA LEU A 20 8.17 24.56 18.24
C LEU A 20 8.55 23.19 17.67
N SER A 21 7.86 22.15 18.13
CA SER A 21 7.78 20.91 17.36
C SER A 21 7.01 21.21 16.09
N HIS A 22 7.73 21.34 14.97
CA HIS A 22 7.19 20.98 13.68
C HIS A 22 6.69 19.54 13.80
N LYS A 23 5.39 19.37 13.97
CA LYS A 23 4.72 18.11 13.68
C LYS A 23 4.85 17.92 12.18
N SER A 24 5.79 17.04 11.80
CA SER A 24 5.75 16.39 10.51
C SER A 24 4.40 15.69 10.39
N ASP A 25 3.53 16.18 9.51
CA ASP A 25 2.37 15.42 9.05
C ASP A 25 2.88 14.27 8.15
N SER A 26 3.52 13.28 8.77
CA SER A 26 3.75 11.98 8.16
C SER A 26 2.46 11.17 8.34
N CYS A 27 1.51 11.40 7.45
CA CYS A 27 0.37 10.51 7.29
C CYS A 27 0.74 9.45 6.26
N SER A 28 1.43 8.40 6.72
CA SER A 28 1.56 7.13 6.01
C SER A 28 1.01 6.02 6.90
N ASP A 29 -0.21 6.20 7.41
CA ASP A 29 -0.91 5.12 8.12
C ASP A 29 -1.61 4.21 7.09
N PHE A 30 -0.81 3.51 6.28
CA PHE A 30 -1.29 2.42 5.40
C PHE A 30 -1.79 1.22 6.23
N THR A 31 -1.49 1.21 7.52
CA THR A 31 -1.83 0.14 8.47
C THR A 31 -3.31 0.18 8.89
N ALA A 32 -4.02 1.29 8.64
CA ALA A 32 -5.42 1.48 8.99
C ALA A 32 -6.44 0.66 8.17
N ILE A 33 -6.02 -0.15 7.18
CA ILE A 33 -6.93 -0.95 6.34
C ILE A 33 -7.25 -2.33 6.95
N LEU A 34 -6.53 -2.76 8.00
CA LEU A 34 -6.73 -4.10 8.57
C LEU A 34 -7.64 -4.06 9.81
N PRO A 35 -8.79 -4.78 9.79
CA PRO A 35 -9.65 -4.88 10.96
C PRO A 35 -8.99 -5.74 12.06
N ASP A 36 -8.97 -5.21 13.27
CA ASP A 36 -8.16 -5.70 14.40
C ASP A 36 -8.65 -7.01 15.03
N LYS A 37 -9.82 -7.57 14.64
CA LYS A 37 -10.31 -8.88 15.15
C LYS A 37 -11.20 -9.60 14.13
N PRO A 38 -10.92 -10.86 13.75
CA PRO A 38 -11.74 -11.55 12.74
C PRO A 38 -13.00 -12.17 13.36
N ASN A 39 -14.17 -11.63 13.01
CA ASN A 39 -15.46 -12.33 13.16
C ASN A 39 -15.46 -13.60 12.27
N ARG A 40 -16.02 -14.71 12.74
CA ARG A 40 -16.14 -15.99 12.01
C ARG A 40 -16.79 -15.82 10.62
N ALA A 41 -17.72 -14.87 10.48
CA ALA A 41 -18.32 -14.51 9.19
C ALA A 41 -17.33 -13.83 8.22
N LEU A 42 -16.45 -12.95 8.74
CA LEU A 42 -15.41 -12.30 7.95
C LEU A 42 -14.31 -13.27 7.52
N LYS A 43 -13.98 -14.26 8.38
CA LYS A 43 -13.09 -15.36 7.97
C LYS A 43 -13.71 -16.14 6.82
N ARG A 44 -14.99 -16.52 6.93
CA ARG A 44 -15.70 -17.27 5.89
C ARG A 44 -15.74 -16.55 4.55
N LEU A 45 -16.13 -15.27 4.55
CA LEU A 45 -16.13 -14.43 3.34
C LEU A 45 -14.72 -14.32 2.74
N SER A 46 -13.70 -14.06 3.56
CA SER A 46 -12.30 -14.02 3.11
C SER A 46 -11.81 -15.34 2.53
N THR A 47 -12.42 -16.47 2.92
CA THR A 47 -12.04 -17.79 2.40
C THR A 47 -12.75 -18.02 1.06
N GLU A 48 -14.07 -17.80 0.99
CA GLU A 48 -14.85 -17.89 -0.25
C GLU A 48 -14.35 -16.92 -1.35
N GLU A 49 -13.88 -15.73 -0.97
CA GLU A 49 -13.24 -14.78 -1.89
C GLU A 49 -11.87 -15.28 -2.39
N ALA A 50 -11.13 -16.05 -1.58
CA ALA A 50 -9.79 -16.50 -1.92
C ALA A 50 -9.75 -17.40 -3.15
N THR A 51 -10.78 -18.23 -3.38
CA THR A 51 -10.83 -19.08 -4.58
C THR A 51 -10.96 -18.28 -5.87
N ARG A 52 -11.60 -17.10 -5.79
CA ARG A 52 -11.81 -16.20 -6.93
C ARG A 52 -10.60 -15.36 -7.27
N TRP A 53 -9.64 -15.24 -6.36
CA TRP A 53 -8.41 -14.49 -6.64
C TRP A 53 -7.59 -15.11 -7.77
N ALA A 54 -7.80 -16.39 -8.10
CA ALA A 54 -7.21 -17.04 -9.27
C ALA A 54 -7.89 -16.69 -10.60
N ASP A 55 -9.11 -16.14 -10.59
CA ASP A 55 -9.88 -15.85 -11.80
C ASP A 55 -9.16 -14.82 -12.69
N SER A 56 -8.63 -13.76 -12.08
CA SER A 56 -7.75 -12.80 -12.75
C SER A 56 -6.98 -11.94 -11.75
N PHE A 57 -5.91 -11.31 -12.22
CA PHE A 57 -5.14 -10.38 -11.40
C PHE A 57 -5.99 -9.17 -10.95
N ASP A 58 -6.93 -8.72 -11.78
CA ASP A 58 -7.87 -7.66 -11.41
C ASP A 58 -8.81 -8.10 -10.27
N VAL A 59 -9.24 -9.37 -10.27
CA VAL A 59 -10.02 -9.90 -9.14
C VAL A 59 -9.19 -9.88 -7.87
N LEU A 60 -7.93 -10.31 -7.90
CA LEU A 60 -7.04 -10.24 -6.74
C LEU A 60 -6.89 -8.80 -6.22
N LEU A 61 -6.60 -7.84 -7.10
CA LEU A 61 -6.35 -6.44 -6.73
C LEU A 61 -7.60 -5.68 -6.28
N SER A 62 -8.81 -6.13 -6.67
CA SER A 62 -10.07 -5.51 -6.23
C SER A 62 -10.48 -5.91 -4.80
N HIS A 63 -9.92 -6.99 -4.24
CA HIS A 63 -10.25 -7.46 -2.89
C HIS A 63 -9.16 -7.06 -1.89
N LYS A 64 -9.54 -6.35 -0.82
CA LYS A 64 -8.60 -5.91 0.24
C LYS A 64 -7.78 -7.05 0.85
N TYR A 65 -8.38 -8.23 1.02
CA TYR A 65 -7.68 -9.40 1.56
C TYR A 65 -6.76 -10.03 0.52
N GLY A 66 -7.12 -9.98 -0.76
CA GLY A 66 -6.27 -10.40 -1.87
C GLY A 66 -5.02 -9.54 -1.98
N VAL A 67 -5.19 -8.21 -1.96
CA VAL A 67 -4.08 -7.25 -1.91
C VAL A 67 -3.18 -7.50 -0.70
N ALA A 68 -3.74 -7.70 0.50
CA ALA A 68 -2.95 -7.97 1.71
C ALA A 68 -2.16 -9.29 1.62
N ALA A 69 -2.79 -10.36 1.13
CA ALA A 69 -2.14 -11.65 0.95
C ALA A 69 -1.02 -11.58 -0.11
N PHE A 70 -1.28 -10.89 -1.23
CA PHE A 70 -0.31 -10.70 -2.28
C PHE A 70 0.87 -9.82 -1.83
N HIS A 71 0.61 -8.74 -1.07
CA HIS A 71 1.67 -7.92 -0.48
C HIS A 71 2.56 -8.73 0.46
N ALA A 72 1.97 -9.56 1.31
CA ALA A 72 2.72 -10.44 2.20
C ALA A 72 3.58 -11.44 1.42
N PHE A 73 3.08 -11.97 0.31
CA PHE A 73 3.85 -12.83 -0.59
C PHE A 73 5.01 -12.07 -1.26
N LEU A 74 4.77 -10.89 -1.82
CA LEU A 74 5.81 -10.11 -2.49
C LEU A 74 6.95 -9.73 -1.54
N LYS A 75 6.66 -9.49 -0.25
CA LYS A 75 7.70 -9.29 0.79
C LYS A 75 8.62 -10.48 0.98
N THR A 76 8.11 -11.71 0.80
CA THR A 76 8.96 -12.91 0.85
C THR A 76 9.91 -13.01 -0.33
N GLU A 77 9.62 -12.26 -1.40
CA GLU A 77 10.37 -12.23 -2.65
C GLU A 77 11.06 -10.89 -2.89
N PHE A 78 11.04 -9.98 -1.91
CA PHE A 78 11.63 -8.65 -1.98
C PHE A 78 11.19 -7.87 -3.24
N SER A 79 9.90 -7.91 -3.54
CA SER A 79 9.30 -7.28 -4.74
C SER A 79 8.02 -6.51 -4.42
N GLU A 80 7.80 -6.17 -3.14
CA GLU A 80 6.59 -5.49 -2.67
C GLU A 80 6.44 -4.05 -3.19
N GLU A 81 7.53 -3.41 -3.60
CA GLU A 81 7.53 -2.06 -4.17
C GLU A 81 6.63 -1.96 -5.40
N ASN A 82 6.50 -3.05 -6.17
CA ASN A 82 5.66 -3.08 -7.36
C ASN A 82 4.18 -2.88 -7.03
N LEU A 83 3.70 -3.53 -5.96
CA LEU A 83 2.32 -3.40 -5.52
C LEU A 83 2.10 -2.07 -4.79
N GLU A 84 3.06 -1.63 -3.99
CA GLU A 84 2.99 -0.35 -3.29
C GLU A 84 2.92 0.82 -4.27
N PHE A 85 3.75 0.81 -5.32
CA PHE A 85 3.69 1.77 -6.40
C PHE A 85 2.33 1.73 -7.12
N TRP A 86 1.85 0.54 -7.46
CA TRP A 86 0.57 0.39 -8.15
C TRP A 86 -0.60 0.97 -7.33
N LEU A 87 -0.63 0.70 -6.02
CA LEU A 87 -1.63 1.26 -5.10
C LEU A 87 -1.47 2.78 -4.94
N ALA A 88 -0.24 3.28 -4.86
CA ALA A 88 0.03 4.71 -4.81
C ALA A 88 -0.53 5.44 -6.05
N CYS A 89 -0.47 4.81 -7.23
CA CYS A 89 -1.05 5.34 -8.45
C CYS A 89 -2.59 5.34 -8.43
N GLU A 90 -3.22 4.29 -7.90
CA GLU A 90 -4.68 4.25 -7.75
C GLU A 90 -5.20 5.34 -6.81
N GLU A 91 -4.50 5.61 -5.71
CA GLU A 91 -4.83 6.73 -4.82
C GLU A 91 -4.55 8.09 -5.48
N PHE A 92 -3.45 8.20 -6.23
CA PHE A 92 -3.08 9.42 -6.96
C PHE A 92 -4.16 9.86 -7.95
N LYS A 93 -4.74 8.92 -8.70
CA LYS A 93 -5.83 9.18 -9.67
C LYS A 93 -7.08 9.78 -9.04
N LYS A 94 -7.30 9.58 -7.73
CA LYS A 94 -8.47 10.10 -6.99
C LYS A 94 -8.30 11.56 -6.57
N ILE A 95 -7.09 12.11 -6.63
CA ILE A 95 -6.77 13.48 -6.20
C ILE A 95 -7.38 14.50 -7.17
N ARG A 96 -8.16 15.45 -6.63
CA ARG A 96 -8.81 16.52 -7.42
C ARG A 96 -8.12 17.89 -7.29
N SER A 97 -7.34 18.10 -6.24
CA SER A 97 -6.64 19.37 -6.00
C SER A 97 -5.33 19.39 -6.79
N ALA A 98 -5.15 20.39 -7.66
CA ALA A 98 -3.95 20.54 -8.48
C ALA A 98 -2.66 20.64 -7.64
N THR A 99 -2.69 21.40 -6.54
CA THR A 99 -1.53 21.52 -5.63
C THR A 99 -1.17 20.18 -4.98
N LYS A 100 -2.18 19.44 -4.48
CA LYS A 100 -1.95 18.11 -3.90
C LYS A 100 -1.46 17.11 -4.95
N LEU A 101 -1.99 17.21 -6.17
CA LEU A 101 -1.60 16.37 -7.30
C LEU A 101 -0.12 16.57 -7.63
N ALA A 102 0.33 17.81 -7.81
CA ALA A 102 1.74 18.11 -8.05
C ALA A 102 2.64 17.60 -6.91
N SER A 103 2.31 17.90 -5.64
CA SER A 103 3.12 17.43 -4.51
C SER A 103 3.17 15.90 -4.41
N ARG A 104 2.05 15.22 -4.68
CA ARG A 104 1.99 13.76 -4.62
C ARG A 104 2.71 13.11 -5.80
N ALA A 105 2.67 13.74 -6.97
CA ALA A 105 3.40 13.27 -8.15
C ALA A 105 4.92 13.26 -7.88
N HIS A 106 5.46 14.35 -7.34
CA HIS A 106 6.88 14.40 -6.96
C HIS A 106 7.24 13.34 -5.91
N HIS A 107 6.40 13.15 -4.89
CA HIS A 107 6.63 12.11 -3.87
C HIS A 107 6.67 10.71 -4.47
N ILE A 108 5.69 10.34 -5.31
CA ILE A 108 5.64 9.03 -5.95
C ILE A 108 6.87 8.84 -6.86
N PHE A 109 7.26 9.88 -7.59
CA PHE A 109 8.44 9.81 -8.44
C PHE A 109 9.72 9.56 -7.63
N ASP A 110 9.93 10.30 -6.55
CA ASP A 110 11.14 10.18 -5.73
C ASP A 110 11.22 8.87 -4.95
N GLU A 111 10.08 8.27 -4.62
CA GLU A 111 10.01 6.99 -3.89
C GLU A 111 10.14 5.77 -4.80
N TYR A 112 9.54 5.80 -6.01
CA TYR A 112 9.40 4.62 -6.87
C TYR A 112 10.02 4.72 -8.28
N ILE A 113 10.16 5.92 -8.86
CA ILE A 113 10.48 6.07 -10.30
C ILE A 113 11.88 6.62 -10.56
N ARG A 114 12.37 7.52 -9.72
CA ARG A 114 13.69 8.12 -9.86
C ARG A 114 14.76 7.02 -9.86
N SER A 115 15.84 7.24 -10.61
CA SER A 115 17.01 6.36 -10.52
C SER A 115 17.51 6.33 -9.08
N GLU A 116 17.82 5.14 -8.58
CA GLU A 116 18.26 4.91 -7.20
C GLU A 116 17.21 5.31 -6.16
N ALA A 117 15.93 5.30 -6.53
CA ALA A 117 14.86 5.49 -5.57
C ALA A 117 14.86 4.35 -4.54
N PRO A 118 14.49 4.63 -3.27
CA PRO A 118 14.55 3.62 -2.21
C PRO A 118 13.65 2.40 -2.48
N LYS A 119 12.61 2.57 -3.29
CA LYS A 119 11.68 1.52 -3.73
C LYS A 119 11.52 1.55 -5.25
N GLU A 120 12.63 1.71 -5.96
CA GLU A 120 12.64 1.82 -7.41
C GLU A 120 11.97 0.61 -8.10
N VAL A 121 10.94 0.87 -8.90
CA VAL A 121 10.26 -0.17 -9.69
C VAL A 121 11.02 -0.48 -10.98
N ASN A 122 10.95 -1.73 -11.43
CA ASN A 122 11.61 -2.19 -12.64
C ASN A 122 10.86 -1.74 -13.91
N ILE A 123 11.22 -0.55 -14.42
CA ILE A 123 10.70 0.03 -15.67
C ILE A 123 11.83 0.47 -16.61
N ASP A 124 11.55 0.50 -17.91
CA ASP A 124 12.50 0.95 -18.92
C ASP A 124 12.79 2.46 -18.85
N HIS A 125 13.94 2.86 -19.39
CA HIS A 125 14.41 4.24 -19.37
C HIS A 125 13.42 5.21 -20.04
N GLU A 126 12.81 4.81 -21.15
CA GLU A 126 11.83 5.64 -21.86
C GLU A 126 10.61 5.95 -20.99
N THR A 127 10.07 4.93 -20.32
CA THR A 127 8.94 5.08 -19.38
C THR A 127 9.29 6.03 -18.22
N ARG A 128 10.51 5.95 -17.71
CA ARG A 128 11.00 6.83 -16.63
C ARG A 128 11.09 8.28 -17.07
N GLU A 129 11.70 8.55 -18.22
CA GLU A 129 11.84 9.92 -18.74
C GLU A 129 10.49 10.53 -19.15
N LEU A 130 9.57 9.70 -19.68
CA LEU A 130 8.19 10.14 -19.92
C LEU A 130 7.51 10.55 -18.61
N THR A 131 7.63 9.74 -17.56
CA THR A 131 7.04 10.05 -16.25
C THR A 131 7.62 11.34 -15.68
N LYS A 132 8.94 11.54 -15.80
CA LYS A 132 9.63 12.77 -15.40
C LYS A 132 9.13 14.00 -16.15
N THR A 133 8.84 13.87 -17.45
CA THR A 133 8.26 14.95 -18.26
C THR A 133 6.85 15.28 -17.78
N ASN A 134 6.03 14.26 -17.48
CA ASN A 134 4.66 14.43 -16.99
C ASN A 134 4.61 15.19 -15.65
N LEU A 135 5.66 15.13 -14.81
CA LEU A 135 5.71 15.87 -13.55
C LEU A 135 5.64 17.39 -13.72
N GLN A 136 6.08 17.94 -14.85
CA GLN A 136 6.05 19.39 -15.09
C GLN A 136 4.62 19.95 -15.09
N ALA A 137 3.66 19.12 -15.51
CA ALA A 137 2.23 19.43 -15.49
C ALA A 137 1.46 18.17 -15.09
N ALA A 138 1.58 17.80 -13.80
CA ALA A 138 0.99 16.57 -13.29
C ALA A 138 -0.53 16.52 -13.53
N THR A 139 -0.97 15.45 -14.19
CA THR A 139 -2.37 15.07 -14.39
C THR A 139 -2.65 13.75 -13.66
N PRO A 140 -3.92 13.33 -13.47
CA PRO A 140 -4.23 12.01 -12.93
C PRO A 140 -3.61 10.85 -13.73
N SER A 141 -3.28 11.06 -15.01
CA SER A 141 -2.64 10.08 -15.90
C SER A 141 -1.11 10.10 -15.89
N CYS A 142 -0.49 10.88 -14.99
CA CYS A 142 0.97 11.07 -14.93
C CYS A 142 1.78 9.77 -14.89
N PHE A 143 1.22 8.72 -14.28
CA PHE A 143 1.88 7.43 -14.06
C PHE A 143 1.29 6.28 -14.87
N ASP A 144 0.33 6.50 -15.77
CA ASP A 144 -0.44 5.41 -16.41
C ASP A 144 0.46 4.38 -17.13
N VAL A 145 1.48 4.86 -17.85
CA VAL A 145 2.43 3.98 -18.56
C VAL A 145 3.27 3.17 -17.57
N ALA A 146 3.86 3.84 -16.57
CA ALA A 146 4.68 3.18 -15.55
C ALA A 146 3.86 2.16 -14.75
N GLN A 147 2.66 2.55 -14.30
CA GLN A 147 1.74 1.69 -13.58
C GLN A 147 1.33 0.47 -14.41
N GLY A 148 1.06 0.64 -15.70
CA GLY A 148 0.74 -0.46 -16.61
C GLY A 148 1.90 -1.46 -16.77
N LYS A 149 3.14 -0.96 -16.87
CA LYS A 149 4.35 -1.79 -16.92
C LYS A 149 4.53 -2.59 -15.63
N THR A 150 4.42 -1.94 -14.48
CA THR A 150 4.53 -2.61 -13.17
C THR A 150 3.39 -3.60 -12.93
N ARG A 151 2.14 -3.28 -13.31
CA ARG A 151 1.02 -4.23 -13.27
C ARG A 151 1.33 -5.48 -14.10
N THR A 152 1.81 -5.28 -15.33
CA THR A 152 2.16 -6.38 -16.24
C THR A 152 3.29 -7.24 -15.69
N LEU A 153 4.29 -6.64 -15.04
CA LEU A 153 5.39 -7.35 -14.38
C LEU A 153 4.84 -8.29 -13.29
N MET A 154 4.04 -7.75 -12.36
CA MET A 154 3.44 -8.54 -11.29
C MET A 154 2.51 -9.64 -11.84
N GLU A 155 1.66 -9.32 -12.82
CA GLU A 155 0.70 -10.25 -13.41
C GLU A 155 1.38 -11.43 -14.11
N LYS A 156 2.53 -11.20 -14.76
CA LYS A 156 3.23 -12.24 -15.52
C LYS A 156 4.23 -13.04 -14.71
N ASP A 157 4.75 -12.49 -13.61
CA ASP A 157 5.79 -13.13 -12.83
C ASP A 157 5.33 -13.52 -11.42
N SER A 158 5.13 -12.54 -10.53
CA SER A 158 4.83 -12.82 -9.12
C SER A 158 3.43 -13.42 -8.90
N TYR A 159 2.42 -13.01 -9.68
CA TYR A 159 1.04 -13.47 -9.51
C TYR A 159 0.87 -14.99 -9.77
N PRO A 160 1.37 -15.57 -10.87
CA PRO A 160 1.34 -17.02 -11.06
C PRO A 160 2.09 -17.81 -9.97
N ARG A 161 3.15 -17.22 -9.39
CA ARG A 161 3.91 -17.82 -8.28
C ARG A 161 3.14 -17.72 -6.96
N PHE A 162 2.48 -16.59 -6.70
CA PHE A 162 1.57 -16.41 -5.58
C PHE A 162 0.46 -17.47 -5.56
N LEU A 163 -0.21 -17.72 -6.69
CA LEU A 163 -1.27 -18.73 -6.78
C LEU A 163 -0.77 -20.17 -6.56
N LYS A 164 0.54 -20.41 -6.70
CA LYS A 164 1.17 -21.70 -6.43
C LYS A 164 1.77 -21.79 -5.02
N SER A 165 1.84 -20.66 -4.30
CA SER A 165 2.43 -20.60 -2.98
C SER A 165 1.66 -21.47 -1.98
N PRO A 166 2.33 -22.12 -1.01
CA PRO A 166 1.66 -22.88 0.04
C PRO A 166 0.61 -22.04 0.78
N ALA A 167 0.94 -20.80 1.11
CA ALA A 167 0.05 -19.89 1.84
C ALA A 167 -1.28 -19.65 1.12
N TYR A 168 -1.25 -19.40 -0.20
CA TYR A 168 -2.47 -19.25 -0.98
C TYR A 168 -3.25 -20.57 -1.11
N ARG A 169 -2.55 -21.68 -1.36
CA ARG A 169 -3.19 -23.01 -1.51
C ARG A 169 -3.90 -23.45 -0.23
N ASP A 170 -3.31 -23.20 0.93
CA ASP A 170 -3.91 -23.51 2.23
C ASP A 170 -5.16 -22.65 2.47
N LEU A 171 -5.13 -21.37 2.09
CA LEU A 171 -6.28 -20.48 2.17
C LEU A 171 -7.41 -20.93 1.23
N ALA A 172 -7.08 -21.24 -0.02
CA ALA A 172 -8.06 -21.72 -1.00
C ALA A 172 -8.65 -23.09 -0.62
N ALA A 173 -7.87 -24.00 -0.05
CA ALA A 173 -8.37 -25.30 0.41
C ALA A 173 -9.36 -25.16 1.57
N GLN A 174 -9.08 -24.26 2.53
CA GLN A 174 -10.02 -23.95 3.62
C GLN A 174 -11.33 -23.37 3.09
N ALA A 175 -11.29 -22.65 1.96
CA ALA A 175 -12.47 -22.06 1.33
C ALA A 175 -13.41 -23.14 0.80
N SER A 176 -12.83 -24.08 0.03
CA SER A 176 -13.56 -25.17 -0.60
C SER A 176 -14.13 -26.15 0.42
N ALA A 177 -13.46 -26.37 1.55
CA ALA A 177 -13.99 -27.20 2.63
C ALA A 177 -15.18 -26.54 3.36
N THR A 178 -15.15 -25.22 3.51
CA THR A 178 -16.21 -24.49 4.22
C THR A 178 -17.51 -24.43 3.40
N SER A 179 -17.41 -24.29 2.07
CA SER A 179 -18.57 -24.31 1.18
C SER A 179 -19.24 -25.70 1.08
N ALA A 180 -18.50 -26.79 1.25
CA ALA A 180 -19.04 -28.16 1.25
C ALA A 180 -19.80 -28.52 2.55
N SER A 181 -19.47 -27.89 3.69
CA SER A 181 -20.10 -28.18 4.99
C SER A 181 -21.47 -27.50 5.23
N GLY A 182 -21.96 -26.71 4.26
CA GLY A 182 -23.24 -25.99 4.35
C GLY A 182 -24.48 -26.76 3.91
N SER A 183 -24.35 -27.99 3.37
CA SER A 183 -25.50 -28.82 2.99
C SER A 183 -25.89 -29.74 4.15
N SER A 184 -26.86 -29.31 4.96
CA SER A 184 -27.48 -30.19 5.97
C SER A 184 -28.19 -31.36 5.28
N PRO A 185 -28.03 -32.62 5.73
CA PRO A 185 -28.84 -33.73 5.24
C PRO A 185 -30.28 -33.51 5.73
N ALA A 186 -31.25 -33.55 4.80
CA ALA A 186 -32.65 -33.61 5.15
C ALA A 186 -32.92 -34.92 5.92
N GLU A 187 -33.56 -34.81 7.09
CA GLU A 187 -34.06 -35.96 7.84
C GLU A 187 -35.02 -36.81 6.97
N PRO A 188 -34.93 -38.14 7.00
CA PRO A 188 -35.95 -38.99 6.42
C PRO A 188 -37.19 -39.01 7.33
N SER A 189 -38.31 -38.52 6.81
CA SER A 189 -39.63 -38.65 7.42
C SER A 189 -40.04 -40.12 7.48
N HIS A 190 -40.20 -40.66 8.68
CA HIS A 190 -40.88 -41.94 8.91
C HIS A 190 -42.40 -41.75 8.83
N THR A 191 -43.05 -42.48 7.93
CA THR A 191 -44.43 -42.98 8.07
C THR A 191 -44.57 -44.29 7.34
#